data_AF-A0A9X1Q942-F1
#
_entry.id   AF-A0A9X1Q942-F1
#
_cell.length_a   1.000
_cell.length_b   1.000
_cell.length_c   1.000
_cell.angle_alpha   90.00
_cell.angle_beta   90.00
_cell.angle_gamma   90.00
#
_symmetry.space_group_name_H-M   'P 1'
#
loop_
_entity.id
_entity.type
_entity.pdbx_description
1 polymer ?
#
loop_
_entity_poly.entity_id
_entity_poly.type
_entity_poly.pdbx_seq_one_letter_code
_entity_poly.pdbx_strand_id
1 'polypeptide(L)' 'MAIYIDPPTWPGHGRMWSHLVSDVSYDELHAFADELGVPRRAFERDHYDIPSHRYADVVRAGAVEVSSREVVRLLQG' A
#
# COMPACT_ATOMS: atom_id res chain seq x y z
N MET A 1 -6.57 -9.14 -9.04
CA MET A 1 -6.62 -7.75 -9.54
C MET A 1 -7.32 -6.91 -8.51
N ALA A 2 -6.60 -6.68 -7.43
CA ALA A 2 -6.98 -5.71 -6.44
C ALA A 2 -5.69 -5.12 -5.87
N ILE A 3 -5.78 -3.85 -5.55
CA ILE A 3 -4.77 -3.19 -4.73
C ILE A 3 -5.21 -3.37 -3.29
N TYR A 4 -4.32 -3.83 -2.42
CA TYR A 4 -4.62 -4.09 -1.02
C TYR A 4 -3.81 -3.16 -0.12
N ILE A 5 -4.41 -2.70 0.96
CA ILE A 5 -3.77 -1.84 1.96
C ILE A 5 -4.06 -2.33 3.38
N ASP A 6 -3.05 -2.37 4.24
CA ASP A 6 -3.25 -2.62 5.66
C ASP A 6 -3.49 -1.34 6.48
N PRO A 7 -4.13 -1.42 7.66
CA PRO A 7 -4.27 -0.27 8.55
C PRO A 7 -2.89 0.28 8.95
N PRO A 8 -2.76 1.60 9.16
CA PRO A 8 -1.49 2.22 9.47
C PRO A 8 -1.04 1.90 10.89
N THR A 9 -0.46 0.72 11.08
CA THR A 9 -0.05 0.17 12.38
C THR A 9 1.47 0.07 12.52
N TRP A 10 2.22 0.29 11.44
CA TRP A 10 3.67 0.20 11.47
C TRP A 10 4.31 1.54 11.88
N PRO A 11 5.05 1.61 13.00
CA PRO A 11 5.68 2.85 13.45
C PRO A 11 6.98 3.13 12.69
N GLY A 12 7.17 4.36 12.21
CA GLY A 12 8.41 4.78 11.55
C GLY A 12 8.49 6.29 11.37
N HIS A 13 9.68 6.88 11.57
CA HIS A 13 9.91 8.32 11.38
C HIS A 13 8.88 9.24 12.08
N GLY A 14 8.42 8.87 13.28
CA GLY A 14 7.45 9.65 14.06
C GLY A 14 6.01 9.62 13.53
N ARG A 15 5.67 8.68 12.64
CA ARG A 15 4.31 8.47 12.13
C ARG A 15 4.01 6.98 11.99
N MET A 16 2.74 6.68 11.68
CA MET A 16 2.30 5.33 11.37
C MET A 16 2.20 5.14 9.86
N TRP A 17 2.42 3.91 9.41
CA TRP A 17 2.50 3.54 8.00
C TRP A 17 1.67 2.32 7.71
N SER A 18 1.11 2.32 6.50
CA SER A 18 0.46 1.22 5.83
C SER A 18 1.34 0.73 4.67
N HIS A 19 1.12 -0.50 4.26
CA HIS A 19 1.76 -1.15 3.12
C HIS A 19 0.69 -1.40 2.06
N LEU A 20 0.97 -0.91 0.86
CA LEU A 20 0.11 -1.04 -0.31
C LEU A 20 0.73 -2.05 -1.27
N VAL A 21 -0.02 -3.09 -1.63
CA VAL A 21 0.44 -4.21 -2.47
C VAL A 21 -0.53 -4.54 -3.59
N SER A 22 -0.04 -5.26 -4.60
CA SER A 22 -0.85 -5.90 -5.64
C SER A 22 -0.64 -7.42 -5.58
N ASP A 23 -1.70 -8.18 -5.90
CA ASP A 23 -1.65 -9.64 -6.04
C ASP A 23 -1.35 -10.12 -7.48
N VAL A 24 -1.21 -9.21 -8.44
CA VAL A 24 -1.00 -9.54 -9.86
C VAL A 24 0.32 -9.00 -10.40
N SER A 25 0.61 -7.72 -10.22
CA SER A 25 1.80 -7.10 -10.81
C SER A 25 2.18 -5.78 -10.16
N TYR A 26 3.47 -5.44 -10.22
CA TYR A 26 3.92 -4.11 -9.79
C TYR A 26 3.48 -3.01 -10.75
N ASP A 27 3.19 -3.31 -12.03
CA ASP A 27 2.74 -2.30 -12.99
C ASP A 27 1.38 -1.68 -12.59
N GLU A 28 0.41 -2.49 -12.15
CA GLU A 28 -0.86 -1.96 -11.65
C GLU A 28 -0.70 -1.22 -10.31
N LEU A 29 0.19 -1.72 -9.44
CA LEU A 29 0.51 -1.06 -8.17
C LEU A 29 1.12 0.33 -8.40
N HIS A 30 2.03 0.40 -9.37
CA HIS A 30 2.68 1.63 -9.79
C HIS A 30 1.70 2.63 -10.42
N ALA A 31 0.83 2.17 -11.31
CA ALA A 31 -0.20 3.02 -11.91
C ALA A 31 -1.14 3.60 -10.84
N PHE A 32 -1.60 2.77 -9.93
CA PHE A 32 -2.47 3.19 -8.83
C PHE A 32 -1.79 4.20 -7.89
N ALA A 33 -0.51 3.96 -7.54
CA ALA A 33 0.28 4.89 -6.75
C ALA A 33 0.47 6.25 -7.45
N ASP A 34 0.72 6.24 -8.76
CA ASP A 34 0.89 7.45 -9.57
C ASP A 34 -0.40 8.28 -9.67
N GLU A 35 -1.57 7.65 -9.81
CA GLU A 35 -2.88 8.32 -9.82
C GLU A 35 -3.14 9.07 -8.50
N LEU A 36 -2.67 8.51 -7.40
CA LEU A 36 -2.72 9.13 -6.09
C LEU A 36 -1.56 10.13 -5.87
N GLY A 37 -0.61 10.27 -6.78
CA GLY A 37 0.58 11.11 -6.57
C GLY A 37 1.44 10.62 -5.40
N VAL A 38 1.47 9.31 -5.15
CA VAL A 38 2.43 8.67 -4.24
C VAL A 38 3.78 8.59 -4.97
N PRO A 39 4.86 9.15 -4.41
CA PRO A 39 6.12 9.23 -5.13
C PRO A 39 6.74 7.84 -5.30
N ARG A 40 7.36 7.57 -6.46
CA ARG A 40 8.04 6.28 -6.74
C ARG A 40 9.09 5.87 -5.70
N ARG A 41 9.70 6.82 -5.00
CA ARG A 41 10.66 6.55 -3.90
C ARG A 41 10.04 5.92 -2.65
N ALA A 42 8.71 5.89 -2.56
CA ALA A 42 8.00 5.19 -1.48
C ALA A 42 7.78 3.70 -1.80
N PHE A 43 8.21 3.24 -2.99
CA PHE A 43 8.20 1.83 -3.35
C PHE A 43 9.43 1.12 -2.78
N GLU A 44 9.20 0.09 -1.98
CA GLU A 44 10.20 -0.70 -1.28
C GLU A 44 10.20 -2.15 -1.78
N ARG A 45 10.75 -2.35 -2.98
CA ARG A 45 10.91 -3.62 -3.71
C ARG A 45 9.62 -4.32 -4.15
N ASP A 46 8.62 -4.44 -3.28
CA ASP A 46 7.39 -5.20 -3.52
C ASP A 46 6.10 -4.50 -3.04
N HIS A 47 6.22 -3.39 -2.30
CA HIS A 47 5.09 -2.62 -1.78
C HIS A 47 5.38 -1.12 -1.80
N TYR A 48 4.33 -0.30 -1.59
CA TYR A 48 4.49 1.11 -1.24
C TYR A 48 4.22 1.36 0.25
N ASP A 49 5.06 2.19 0.85
CA ASP A 49 4.84 2.75 2.18
C ASP A 49 3.92 3.98 2.11
N ILE A 50 2.74 3.85 2.71
CA ILE A 50 1.71 4.89 2.74
C ILE A 50 1.62 5.49 4.15
N PRO A 51 1.88 6.80 4.33
CA PRO A 51 1.77 7.41 5.64
C PRO A 51 0.31 7.52 6.07
N SER A 52 0.04 7.38 7.37
CA SER A 52 -1.31 7.26 7.94
C SER A 52 -2.32 8.32 7.49
N HIS A 53 -1.88 9.58 7.27
CA HIS A 53 -2.75 10.66 6.82
C HIS A 53 -3.30 10.47 5.39
N ARG A 54 -2.70 9.58 4.59
CA ARG A 54 -3.15 9.26 3.23
C ARG A 54 -4.03 8.01 3.17
N TYR A 55 -4.09 7.21 4.23
CA TYR A 55 -4.78 5.94 4.26
C TYR A 55 -6.22 6.03 3.74
N ALA A 56 -7.00 6.99 4.25
CA ALA A 56 -8.38 7.19 3.83
C ALA A 56 -8.53 7.56 2.34
N ASP A 57 -7.54 8.23 1.76
CA ASP A 57 -7.54 8.56 0.33
C ASP A 57 -7.26 7.34 -0.53
N VAL A 58 -6.34 6.48 -0.07
CA VAL A 58 -6.02 5.22 -0.74
C VAL A 58 -7.23 4.27 -0.74
N VAL A 59 -7.91 4.13 0.40
CA VAL A 59 -9.14 3.34 0.51
C VAL A 59 -10.24 3.91 -0.39
N ARG A 60 -10.42 5.24 -0.40
CA ARG A 60 -11.42 5.89 -1.26
C ARG A 60 -11.14 5.70 -2.76
N ALA A 61 -9.87 5.57 -3.14
CA ALA A 61 -9.47 5.28 -4.52
C ALA A 61 -9.70 3.82 -4.93
N GLY A 62 -10.17 2.96 -4.01
CA GLY A 62 -10.57 1.59 -4.32
C GLY A 62 -9.57 0.53 -3.86
N ALA A 63 -8.55 0.89 -3.06
CA ALA A 63 -7.74 -0.12 -2.40
C ALA A 63 -8.58 -0.89 -1.38
N VAL A 64 -8.45 -2.21 -1.38
CA VAL A 64 -9.14 -3.13 -0.48
C VAL A 64 -8.39 -3.19 0.85
N GLU A 65 -9.11 -2.86 1.92
CA GLU A 65 -8.57 -2.98 3.27
C GLU A 65 -8.38 -4.45 3.66
N VAL A 66 -7.18 -4.82 4.08
CA VAL A 66 -6.83 -6.15 4.59
C VAL A 66 -5.96 -6.03 5.83
N SER A 67 -5.75 -7.10 6.57
CA SER A 67 -4.78 -7.09 7.68
C SER A 67 -3.33 -7.09 7.17
N SER A 68 -2.38 -6.60 7.97
CA SER A 68 -0.94 -6.73 7.68
C SER A 68 -0.52 -8.19 7.49
N ARG A 69 -1.19 -9.14 8.16
CA ARG A 69 -0.96 -10.57 7.98
C ARG A 69 -1.37 -11.03 6.58
N GLU A 70 -2.45 -10.50 6.03
CA GLU A 70 -2.88 -10.79 4.66
C GLU A 70 -1.93 -10.16 3.64
N VAL A 71 -1.45 -8.92 3.86
CA VAL A 71 -0.37 -8.33 3.05
C VAL A 71 0.84 -9.25 2.95
N VAL A 72 1.35 -9.74 4.08
CA VAL A 72 2.50 -10.66 4.09
C VAL A 72 2.20 -11.93 3.28
N ARG A 73 0.99 -12.50 3.39
CA ARG A 73 0.61 -13.68 2.61
C ARG A 73 0.57 -13.38 1.11
N LEU A 74 0.06 -12.23 0.71
CA LEU A 74 -0.01 -11.82 -0.70
C LEU A 74 1.39 -11.62 -1.30
N LEU A 75 2.35 -11.13 -0.52
CA LEU A 75 3.75 -10.97 -0.93
C LEU A 75 4.55 -12.27 -0.95
N GLN A 76 4.15 -13.27 -0.16
CA GLN A 76 4.91 -14.51 -0.01
C GLN A 76 4.65 -15.56 -1.08
N GLY A 77 3.52 -15.49 -1.81
CA GLY A 77 3.18 -16.43 -2.89
C GLY A 77 3.10 -17.88 -2.42
#